data_AF-A0A180F6Z3-F1
#
_entry.id   AF-A0A180F6Z3-F1
#
_cell.length_a   1.000
_cell.length_b   1.000
_cell.length_c   1.000
_cell.angle_alpha   90.00
_cell.angle_beta   90.00
_cell.angle_gamma   90.00
#
_symmetry.space_group_name_H-M   'P 1'
#
loop_
_entity.id
_entity.type
_entity.pdbx_description
1 polymer ?
#
loop_
_entity_poly.entity_id
_entity_poly.type
_entity_poly.pdbx_seq_one_letter_code
_entity_poly.pdbx_strand_id
1 'polypeptide(L)'
;MANFSIIALKVLQGNSPNIQKILKEGWYLFNQSYIVENDVLKKNENYPLKDDFFSKNISISAIVGKNGSGKSALIDIVLRMINNLAYRFLLNDTSASLNWIKGIRAELYFKIDDILYQVQQTEDEEGSILPQKYINNEWIPLEDEEKLGEYFYYTILMNYSLYALNTLEYKEEWEGETEDTCWLKGLFHKNDGYQTPAVLNPMRTKGDININRENGLAKDRLISLFFNDDKNKNKNFTDINENYTVHSLNITLDKDSVEKKYNEIIQEWKKEWKKEYKEKYKEDFFDKLKEYIKKKWSEIRDFELNDNNEEYNTALLYLVYKTITIAQKYNHILNHSNCLNIKNSKVWDNDRYLEIDSFIKEINSDKSHIAFKIRQTIAFIKHKHTKAKNYTIEEFASSIKDIDIKEEWNYIDMIPCPIFRTKILLNEKNKNEPFPWERISSGEHQLIYMVSSILYHIRNLNSIIKGQRVEYKYICIILDEIELYFHPEYQRQFINNLINCIKNMKFQHIEGKILLQLPIRHLFYLIFQNVMFFF
;
A
#
# COMPACT_ATOMS: atom_id res chain seq x y z
N MET A 1 -1.40 24.75 4.90
CA MET A 1 -2.87 24.81 5.02
C MET A 1 -3.34 23.39 4.81
N ALA A 2 -4.17 22.85 5.72
CA ALA A 2 -4.72 21.51 5.56
C ALA A 2 -5.82 21.55 4.51
N ASN A 3 -5.39 21.16 3.33
CA ASN A 3 -6.08 21.40 2.08
C ASN A 3 -6.70 20.11 1.55
N PHE A 4 -7.09 19.21 2.45
CA PHE A 4 -7.80 17.99 2.06
C PHE A 4 -8.76 17.54 3.16
N SER A 5 -10.01 17.29 2.78
CA SER A 5 -11.03 16.74 3.66
C SER A 5 -12.13 16.06 2.86
N ILE A 6 -12.61 14.91 3.30
CA ILE A 6 -13.84 14.32 2.78
C ILE A 6 -15.00 14.95 3.54
N ILE A 7 -15.93 15.56 2.82
CA ILE A 7 -16.97 16.42 3.37
C ILE A 7 -18.25 15.65 3.65
N ALA A 8 -18.79 14.95 2.66
CA ALA A 8 -20.10 14.33 2.75
C ALA A 8 -20.29 13.18 1.76
N LEU A 9 -21.25 12.31 2.07
CA LEU A 9 -21.86 11.38 1.14
C LEU A 9 -23.36 11.68 1.08
N LYS A 10 -23.92 11.92 -0.10
CA LYS A 10 -25.38 11.97 -0.31
C LYS A 10 -25.84 10.64 -0.88
N VAL A 11 -26.67 9.91 -0.15
CA VAL A 11 -27.31 8.67 -0.63
C VAL A 11 -28.56 9.09 -1.40
N LEU A 12 -28.60 8.80 -2.70
CA LEU A 12 -29.72 9.13 -3.57
C LEU A 12 -30.75 7.99 -3.59
N GLN A 13 -31.94 8.30 -4.11
CA GLN A 13 -32.97 7.31 -4.35
C GLN A 13 -32.54 6.32 -5.44
N GLY A 14 -32.92 5.04 -5.29
CA GLY A 14 -32.72 4.01 -6.31
C GLY A 14 -31.43 3.19 -6.18
N ASN A 15 -30.77 3.23 -5.01
CA ASN A 15 -29.71 2.25 -4.74
C ASN A 15 -30.29 0.83 -4.64
N SER A 16 -29.54 -0.16 -5.07
CA SER A 16 -29.91 -1.57 -4.84
C SER A 16 -29.93 -1.90 -3.34
N PRO A 17 -30.85 -2.75 -2.85
CA PRO A 17 -30.98 -3.04 -1.42
C PRO A 17 -29.70 -3.54 -0.74
N ASN A 18 -28.90 -4.37 -1.44
CA ASN A 18 -27.62 -4.88 -0.95
C ASN A 18 -26.52 -3.81 -0.81
N ILE A 19 -26.61 -2.72 -1.59
CA ILE A 19 -25.69 -1.58 -1.55
C ILE A 19 -26.14 -0.58 -0.49
N GLN A 20 -27.43 -0.21 -0.50
CA GLN A 20 -28.00 0.74 0.45
C GLN A 20 -27.98 0.20 1.90
N LYS A 21 -28.20 -1.11 2.06
CA LYS A 21 -28.28 -1.80 3.35
C LYS A 21 -29.28 -1.09 4.29
N ILE A 22 -28.77 -0.46 5.35
CA ILE A 22 -29.56 0.23 6.37
C ILE A 22 -29.55 1.76 6.21
N LEU A 23 -28.82 2.27 5.22
CA LEU A 23 -28.74 3.71 4.99
C LEU A 23 -30.06 4.24 4.44
N LYS A 24 -30.48 5.39 4.96
CA LYS A 24 -31.59 6.17 4.42
C LYS A 24 -31.08 7.11 3.34
N GLU A 25 -31.97 7.48 2.43
CA GLU A 25 -31.72 8.56 1.48
C GLU A 25 -31.43 9.88 2.20
N GLY A 26 -30.50 10.68 1.65
CA GLY A 26 -30.12 11.98 2.20
C GLY A 26 -28.64 12.15 2.47
N TRP A 27 -28.31 13.23 3.18
CA TRP A 27 -26.94 13.67 3.44
C TRP A 27 -26.34 13.03 4.68
N TYR A 28 -25.11 12.52 4.54
CA TYR A 28 -24.24 12.06 5.62
C TYR A 28 -22.99 12.93 5.61
N LEU A 29 -22.94 13.92 6.52
CA LEU A 29 -21.78 14.78 6.68
C LEU A 29 -20.68 14.05 7.47
N PHE A 30 -19.45 14.10 6.96
CA PHE A 30 -18.29 13.52 7.62
C PHE A 30 -17.55 14.52 8.50
N ASN A 31 -17.79 15.83 8.36
CA ASN A 31 -17.25 16.86 9.23
C ASN A 31 -18.15 18.11 9.22
N GLN A 32 -17.86 19.09 10.08
CA GLN A 32 -18.66 20.32 10.23
C GLN A 32 -18.15 21.51 9.42
N SER A 33 -17.16 21.33 8.53
CA SER A 33 -16.66 22.44 7.70
C SER A 33 -17.65 22.87 6.62
N TYR A 34 -18.67 22.04 6.38
CA TYR A 34 -19.84 22.35 5.56
C TYR A 34 -21.12 21.96 6.31
N ILE A 35 -22.21 22.61 5.95
CA ILE A 35 -23.58 22.35 6.40
C ILE A 35 -24.48 22.17 5.19
N VAL A 36 -25.64 21.53 5.38
CA VAL A 36 -26.66 21.39 4.34
C VAL A 36 -27.79 22.37 4.63
N GLU A 37 -28.05 23.25 3.68
CA GLU A 37 -29.17 24.19 3.71
C GLU A 37 -29.97 24.05 2.42
N ASN A 38 -31.28 23.79 2.52
CA ASN A 38 -32.17 23.60 1.36
C ASN A 38 -31.63 22.56 0.36
N ASP A 39 -31.14 21.42 0.87
CA ASP A 39 -30.54 20.33 0.07
C ASP A 39 -29.25 20.72 -0.69
N VAL A 40 -28.65 21.86 -0.35
CA VAL A 40 -27.39 22.35 -0.92
C VAL A 40 -26.29 22.38 0.14
N LEU A 41 -25.12 21.86 -0.21
CA LEU A 41 -23.93 21.89 0.64
C LEU A 41 -23.31 23.30 0.63
N LYS A 42 -23.17 23.92 1.80
CA LYS A 42 -22.58 25.26 1.97
C LYS A 42 -21.45 25.23 2.99
N LYS A 43 -20.44 26.07 2.78
CA LYS A 43 -19.32 26.22 3.72
C LYS A 43 -19.85 26.75 5.06
N ASN A 44 -19.42 26.13 6.15
CA ASN A 44 -19.76 26.57 7.49
C ASN A 44 -18.74 27.65 7.95
N GLU A 45 -19.16 28.91 7.95
CA GLU A 45 -18.29 30.01 8.39
C GLU A 45 -17.96 29.95 9.89
N ASN A 46 -18.77 29.24 10.68
CA ASN A 46 -18.58 29.08 12.11
C ASN A 46 -17.80 27.80 12.47
N TYR A 47 -17.13 27.16 11.51
CA TYR A 47 -16.35 25.95 11.77
C TYR A 47 -15.18 26.27 12.73
N PRO A 48 -15.12 25.67 13.93
CA PRO A 48 -14.23 26.12 14.99
C PRO A 48 -12.78 25.64 14.84
N LEU A 49 -12.55 24.62 14.00
CA LEU A 49 -11.23 24.02 13.83
C LEU A 49 -10.47 24.74 12.72
N LYS A 50 -9.28 25.24 13.07
CA LYS A 50 -8.30 25.69 12.09
C LYS A 50 -7.72 24.52 11.34
N ASP A 51 -7.33 24.75 10.10
CA ASP A 51 -6.77 23.72 9.22
C ASP A 51 -5.55 22.99 9.84
N ASP A 52 -4.72 23.68 10.62
CA ASP A 52 -3.51 23.12 11.21
C ASP A 52 -3.67 22.65 12.67
N PHE A 53 -4.91 22.49 13.16
CA PHE A 53 -5.22 22.16 14.55
C PHE A 53 -4.48 20.90 15.06
N PHE A 54 -4.47 19.81 14.28
CA PHE A 54 -3.77 18.57 14.66
C PHE A 54 -2.29 18.59 14.27
N SER A 55 -2.00 19.05 13.05
CA SER A 55 -0.67 19.29 12.52
C SER A 55 -0.78 19.99 11.17
N LYS A 56 0.30 20.67 10.75
CA LYS A 56 0.46 21.07 9.36
C LYS A 56 0.23 19.86 8.43
N ASN A 57 -0.66 20.04 7.46
CA ASN A 57 -1.05 19.07 6.44
C ASN A 57 -1.70 17.78 6.97
N ILE A 58 -2.15 17.72 8.22
CA ILE A 58 -2.90 16.55 8.71
C ILE A 58 -4.27 17.00 9.20
N SER A 59 -5.30 16.45 8.58
CA SER A 59 -6.71 16.58 8.97
C SER A 59 -7.16 15.31 9.66
N ILE A 60 -8.04 15.41 10.65
CA ILE A 60 -8.65 14.25 11.30
C ILE A 60 -10.15 14.46 11.36
N SER A 61 -10.89 13.43 10.97
CA SER A 61 -12.33 13.38 11.15
C SER A 61 -12.78 12.04 11.75
N ALA A 62 -13.93 12.08 12.42
CA ALA A 62 -14.53 10.93 13.08
C ALA A 62 -15.99 10.73 12.63
N ILE A 63 -16.31 9.52 12.22
CA ILE A 63 -17.67 9.07 11.90
C ILE A 63 -18.23 8.37 13.15
N VAL A 64 -19.20 8.99 13.83
CA VAL A 64 -19.67 8.54 15.14
C VAL A 64 -21.14 8.20 15.11
N GLY A 65 -21.46 6.96 15.49
CA GLY A 65 -22.84 6.48 15.56
C GLY A 65 -22.94 5.21 16.39
N LYS A 66 -24.16 4.82 16.75
CA LYS A 66 -24.43 3.58 17.50
C LYS A 66 -24.05 2.33 16.68
N ASN A 67 -23.98 1.18 17.33
CA ASN A 67 -23.83 -0.09 16.60
C ASN A 67 -25.06 -0.29 15.70
N GLY A 68 -24.82 -0.69 14.46
CA GLY A 68 -25.89 -0.81 13.45
C GLY A 68 -26.43 0.52 12.92
N SER A 69 -25.71 1.65 13.08
CA SER A 69 -26.11 2.95 12.51
C SER A 69 -25.68 3.17 11.05
N GLY A 70 -24.99 2.19 10.44
CA GLY A 70 -24.60 2.27 9.03
C GLY A 70 -23.21 2.84 8.74
N LYS A 71 -22.35 3.03 9.76
CA LYS A 71 -20.97 3.55 9.57
C LYS A 71 -20.19 2.78 8.50
N SER A 72 -20.13 1.46 8.61
CA SER A 72 -19.45 0.62 7.63
C SER A 72 -20.16 0.64 6.28
N ALA A 73 -21.49 0.76 6.25
CA ALA A 73 -22.25 0.91 5.00
C ALA A 73 -21.89 2.21 4.25
N LEU A 74 -21.59 3.31 4.97
CA LEU A 74 -21.11 4.54 4.36
C LEU A 74 -19.73 4.35 3.71
N ILE A 75 -18.80 3.73 4.44
CA ILE A 75 -17.45 3.42 3.91
C ILE A 75 -17.56 2.50 2.70
N ASP A 76 -18.43 1.50 2.78
CA ASP A 76 -18.74 0.57 1.70
C ASP A 76 -19.21 1.28 0.42
N ILE A 77 -20.10 2.27 0.50
CA ILE A 77 -20.51 3.07 -0.69
C ILE A 77 -19.32 3.90 -1.22
N VAL A 78 -18.56 4.54 -0.34
CA VAL A 78 -17.36 5.32 -0.76
C VAL A 78 -16.37 4.43 -1.52
N LEU A 79 -16.08 3.22 -1.02
CA LEU A 79 -15.18 2.28 -1.69
C LEU A 79 -15.72 1.83 -3.05
N ARG A 80 -17.03 1.63 -3.19
CA ARG A 80 -17.66 1.30 -4.47
C ARG A 80 -17.54 2.43 -5.48
N MET A 81 -17.77 3.67 -5.06
CA MET A 81 -17.59 4.86 -5.91
C MET A 81 -16.12 5.01 -6.33
N ILE A 82 -15.17 4.79 -5.41
CA ILE A 82 -13.73 4.76 -5.71
C ILE A 82 -13.41 3.69 -6.76
N ASN A 83 -13.98 2.48 -6.63
CA ASN A 83 -13.79 1.40 -7.60
C ASN A 83 -14.35 1.78 -8.98
N ASN A 84 -15.58 2.28 -9.05
CA ASN A 84 -16.20 2.68 -10.33
C ASN A 84 -15.43 3.83 -10.99
N LEU A 85 -14.91 4.76 -10.19
CA LEU A 85 -14.06 5.85 -10.68
C LEU A 85 -12.75 5.28 -11.24
N ALA A 86 -12.10 4.38 -10.50
CA ALA A 86 -10.91 3.70 -10.98
C ALA A 86 -11.18 2.88 -12.25
N TYR A 87 -12.33 2.21 -12.34
CA TYR A 87 -12.72 1.43 -13.51
C TYR A 87 -12.83 2.35 -14.74
N ARG A 88 -13.58 3.46 -14.63
CA ARG A 88 -13.74 4.40 -15.75
C ARG A 88 -12.42 4.96 -16.24
N PHE A 89 -11.52 5.36 -15.33
CA PHE A 89 -10.31 6.10 -15.68
C PHE A 89 -9.06 5.24 -15.85
N LEU A 90 -8.99 4.04 -15.26
CA LEU A 90 -7.74 3.27 -15.13
C LEU A 90 -7.84 1.82 -15.63
N LEU A 91 -9.00 1.34 -16.10
CA LEU A 91 -9.18 -0.07 -16.50
C LEU A 91 -8.08 -0.59 -17.44
N ASN A 92 -7.61 0.26 -18.37
CA ASN A 92 -6.58 -0.10 -19.35
C ASN A 92 -5.14 0.12 -18.84
N ASP A 93 -4.96 0.90 -17.78
CA ASP A 93 -3.66 1.31 -17.25
C ASP A 93 -3.26 0.54 -15.99
N THR A 94 -4.21 -0.17 -15.36
CA THR A 94 -4.00 -0.92 -14.12
C THR A 94 -3.95 -2.43 -14.35
N SER A 95 -3.15 -3.12 -13.54
CA SER A 95 -3.18 -4.58 -13.45
C SER A 95 -4.17 -5.10 -12.39
N ALA A 96 -4.89 -4.20 -11.70
CA ALA A 96 -5.92 -4.57 -10.74
C ALA A 96 -7.16 -5.09 -11.48
N SER A 97 -7.79 -6.12 -10.95
CA SER A 97 -9.07 -6.63 -11.47
C SER A 97 -10.21 -5.71 -11.01
N LEU A 98 -10.39 -4.61 -11.72
CA LEU A 98 -11.51 -3.68 -11.52
C LEU A 98 -12.75 -4.24 -12.25
N ASN A 99 -13.88 -4.31 -11.54
CA ASN A 99 -15.16 -4.73 -12.10
C ASN A 99 -16.18 -3.64 -11.85
N TRP A 100 -17.09 -3.39 -12.79
CA TRP A 100 -18.05 -2.31 -12.67
C TRP A 100 -19.19 -2.68 -11.72
N ILE A 101 -19.63 -1.72 -10.90
CA ILE A 101 -20.67 -1.96 -9.90
C ILE A 101 -21.94 -1.17 -10.28
N LYS A 102 -23.03 -1.91 -10.50
CA LYS A 102 -24.37 -1.36 -10.77
C LYS A 102 -25.15 -1.12 -9.48
N GLY A 103 -26.23 -0.34 -9.56
CA GLY A 103 -27.13 -0.09 -8.45
C GLY A 103 -26.63 0.92 -7.42
N ILE A 104 -25.62 1.71 -7.76
CA ILE A 104 -25.11 2.79 -6.89
C ILE A 104 -25.73 4.11 -7.33
N ARG A 105 -26.36 4.81 -6.40
CA ARG A 105 -26.93 6.15 -6.58
C ARG A 105 -26.43 7.04 -5.45
N ALA A 106 -25.31 7.72 -5.66
CA ALA A 106 -24.66 8.47 -4.58
C ALA A 106 -23.80 9.63 -5.10
N GLU A 107 -23.56 10.59 -4.23
CA GLU A 107 -22.66 11.72 -4.47
C GLU A 107 -21.65 11.82 -3.33
N LEU A 108 -20.37 11.75 -3.68
CA LEU A 108 -19.25 11.89 -2.75
C LEU A 108 -18.64 13.27 -2.89
N TYR A 109 -18.63 14.04 -1.80
CA TYR A 109 -18.09 15.40 -1.75
C TYR A 109 -16.81 15.45 -0.93
N PHE A 110 -15.79 16.10 -1.47
CA PHE A 110 -14.50 16.29 -0.82
C PHE A 110 -13.88 17.63 -1.24
N LYS A 111 -13.07 18.22 -0.35
CA LYS A 111 -12.33 19.44 -0.62
C LYS A 111 -10.87 19.09 -0.85
N ILE A 112 -10.29 19.59 -1.93
CA ILE A 112 -8.86 19.59 -2.18
C ILE A 112 -8.44 21.04 -2.41
N ASP A 113 -7.43 21.49 -1.67
CA ASP A 113 -7.07 22.90 -1.56
C ASP A 113 -8.27 23.76 -1.20
N ASP A 114 -8.60 24.73 -2.04
CA ASP A 114 -9.77 25.60 -1.90
C ASP A 114 -10.89 25.24 -2.88
N ILE A 115 -10.78 24.10 -3.55
CA ILE A 115 -11.72 23.62 -4.54
C ILE A 115 -12.56 22.49 -3.91
N LEU A 116 -13.88 22.62 -4.03
CA LEU A 116 -14.81 21.56 -3.68
C LEU A 116 -15.00 20.66 -4.91
N TYR A 117 -14.88 19.37 -4.70
CA TYR A 117 -15.06 18.33 -5.71
C TYR A 117 -16.23 17.43 -5.35
N GLN A 118 -16.82 16.84 -6.39
CA GLN A 118 -17.91 15.87 -6.31
C GLN A 118 -17.60 14.70 -7.24
N VAL A 119 -17.89 13.49 -6.80
CA VAL A 119 -18.06 12.33 -7.69
C VAL A 119 -19.50 11.90 -7.56
N GLN A 120 -20.27 11.99 -8.65
CA GLN A 120 -21.68 11.63 -8.69
C GLN A 120 -21.87 10.36 -9.51
N GLN A 121 -22.73 9.45 -9.06
CA GLN A 121 -23.23 8.34 -9.88
C GLN A 121 -24.75 8.25 -9.72
N THR A 122 -25.49 8.35 -10.82
CA THR A 122 -26.97 8.38 -10.83
C THR A 122 -27.59 7.27 -11.66
N GLU A 123 -26.81 6.49 -12.40
CA GLU A 123 -27.29 5.42 -13.28
C GLU A 123 -26.34 4.20 -13.24
N ASP A 124 -26.65 3.15 -14.01
CA ASP A 124 -25.92 1.88 -14.00
C ASP A 124 -24.87 1.77 -15.09
N GLU A 125 -24.90 2.67 -16.07
CA GLU A 125 -23.96 2.75 -17.17
C GLU A 125 -22.60 3.28 -16.69
N GLU A 126 -21.50 2.77 -17.25
CA GLU A 126 -20.13 3.14 -16.87
C GLU A 126 -19.88 4.66 -16.96
N GLY A 127 -20.48 5.33 -17.95
CA GLY A 127 -20.37 6.78 -18.14
C GLY A 127 -21.09 7.63 -17.10
N SER A 128 -21.93 7.02 -16.23
CA SER A 128 -22.73 7.73 -15.23
C SER A 128 -21.93 8.21 -14.02
N ILE A 129 -20.72 7.68 -13.80
CA ILE A 129 -19.86 8.18 -12.73
C ILE A 129 -19.12 9.43 -13.19
N LEU A 130 -19.52 10.59 -12.68
CA LEU A 130 -19.06 11.89 -13.12
C LEU A 130 -18.28 12.61 -12.00
N PRO A 131 -16.96 12.79 -12.14
CA PRO A 131 -16.21 13.70 -11.30
C PRO A 131 -16.40 15.15 -11.75
N GLN A 132 -16.56 16.07 -10.80
CA GLN A 132 -16.83 17.49 -11.03
C GLN A 132 -16.07 18.35 -10.02
N LYS A 133 -15.72 19.59 -10.41
CA LYS A 133 -15.17 20.63 -9.52
C LYS A 133 -16.11 21.83 -9.46
N TYR A 134 -16.25 22.42 -8.29
CA TYR A 134 -17.08 23.59 -8.05
C TYR A 134 -16.27 24.87 -8.25
N ILE A 135 -16.60 25.64 -9.29
CA ILE A 135 -15.92 26.88 -9.66
C ILE A 135 -16.98 27.89 -10.11
N ASN A 136 -16.83 29.16 -9.71
CA ASN A 136 -17.73 30.25 -10.11
C ASN A 136 -19.23 29.95 -9.89
N ASN A 137 -19.54 29.28 -8.78
CA ASN A 137 -20.87 28.83 -8.38
C ASN A 137 -21.50 27.72 -9.25
N GLU A 138 -20.72 27.05 -10.09
CA GLU A 138 -21.19 25.97 -10.97
C GLU A 138 -20.34 24.70 -10.81
N TRP A 139 -20.96 23.56 -11.06
CA TRP A 139 -20.28 22.26 -11.11
C TRP A 139 -19.77 22.00 -12.53
N ILE A 140 -18.45 21.95 -12.68
CA ILE A 140 -17.78 21.72 -13.96
C ILE A 140 -17.29 20.27 -13.99
N PRO A 141 -17.77 19.43 -14.93
CA PRO A 141 -17.22 18.09 -15.15
C PRO A 141 -15.72 18.10 -15.40
N LEU A 142 -15.02 17.11 -14.86
CA LEU A 142 -13.62 16.88 -15.17
C LEU A 142 -13.53 16.02 -16.43
N GLU A 143 -12.60 16.38 -17.33
CA GLU A 143 -12.36 15.64 -18.56
C GLU A 143 -11.53 14.39 -18.29
N ASP A 144 -11.72 13.34 -19.11
CA ASP A 144 -10.98 12.07 -18.98
C ASP A 144 -9.46 12.25 -19.21
N GLU A 145 -9.03 13.35 -19.84
CA GLU A 145 -7.62 13.71 -20.02
C GLU A 145 -6.96 14.27 -18.74
N GLU A 146 -7.75 14.76 -17.77
CA GLU A 146 -7.20 15.20 -16.49
C GLU A 146 -6.65 13.99 -15.71
N LYS A 147 -5.47 14.14 -15.10
CA LYS A 147 -4.86 13.05 -14.34
C LYS A 147 -5.58 12.87 -13.02
N LEU A 148 -6.20 11.69 -12.81
CA LEU A 148 -6.94 11.34 -11.60
C LEU A 148 -6.23 11.72 -10.28
N GLY A 149 -4.91 11.54 -10.20
CA GLY A 149 -4.12 11.87 -9.00
C GLY A 149 -3.99 13.37 -8.67
N GLU A 150 -4.34 14.27 -9.59
CA GLU A 150 -4.31 15.73 -9.39
C GLU A 150 -5.58 16.24 -8.72
N TYR A 151 -6.73 15.61 -8.95
CA TYR A 151 -8.04 16.02 -8.43
C TYR A 151 -8.71 14.99 -7.51
N PHE A 152 -8.08 13.83 -7.29
CA PHE A 152 -8.57 12.80 -6.37
C PHE A 152 -7.49 12.38 -5.37
N TYR A 153 -7.89 11.58 -4.38
CA TYR A 153 -7.03 11.15 -3.28
C TYR A 153 -6.86 9.63 -3.26
N TYR A 154 -5.77 9.17 -2.65
CA TYR A 154 -5.52 7.76 -2.41
C TYR A 154 -6.07 7.32 -1.05
N THR A 155 -6.74 6.18 -0.98
CA THR A 155 -7.31 5.65 0.26
C THR A 155 -6.51 4.48 0.81
N ILE A 156 -6.11 4.53 2.08
CA ILE A 156 -5.56 3.40 2.84
C ILE A 156 -6.61 2.99 3.87
N LEU A 157 -7.29 1.85 3.67
CA LEU A 157 -8.23 1.33 4.64
C LEU A 157 -7.56 0.26 5.51
N MET A 158 -7.49 0.51 6.81
CA MET A 158 -7.11 -0.49 7.81
C MET A 158 -8.38 -1.04 8.44
N ASN A 159 -8.63 -2.35 8.27
CA ASN A 159 -9.76 -3.03 8.91
C ASN A 159 -9.38 -4.46 9.29
N TYR A 160 -9.33 -4.75 10.58
CA TYR A 160 -9.01 -6.09 11.12
C TYR A 160 -10.24 -6.87 11.59
N SER A 161 -11.45 -6.40 11.28
CA SER A 161 -12.68 -7.12 11.58
C SER A 161 -12.79 -8.37 10.70
N LEU A 162 -12.94 -9.54 11.32
CA LEU A 162 -12.92 -10.83 10.61
C LEU A 162 -14.10 -10.99 9.64
N TYR A 163 -15.25 -10.41 9.96
CA TYR A 163 -16.48 -10.52 9.15
C TYR A 163 -16.68 -9.34 8.18
N ALA A 164 -15.76 -8.38 8.14
CA ALA A 164 -15.85 -7.27 7.21
C ALA A 164 -15.16 -7.59 5.88
N LEU A 165 -15.64 -6.99 4.78
CA LEU A 165 -15.01 -7.02 3.46
C LEU A 165 -14.74 -8.44 2.94
N ASN A 166 -15.61 -9.40 3.30
CA ASN A 166 -15.55 -10.76 2.82
C ASN A 166 -16.19 -10.85 1.45
N THR A 167 -15.41 -11.11 0.39
CA THR A 167 -15.92 -11.19 -1.00
C THR A 167 -17.07 -12.19 -1.19
N LEU A 168 -17.19 -13.21 -0.32
CA LEU A 168 -18.28 -14.19 -0.34
C LEU A 168 -19.63 -13.63 0.15
N GLU A 169 -19.64 -12.47 0.79
CA GLU A 169 -20.86 -11.79 1.26
C GLU A 169 -21.39 -10.77 0.22
N TYR A 170 -20.66 -10.56 -0.89
CA TYR A 170 -20.98 -9.58 -1.93
C TYR A 170 -21.44 -10.27 -3.23
N LYS A 171 -22.08 -11.44 -3.12
CA LYS A 171 -22.47 -12.29 -4.27
C LYS A 171 -23.36 -11.59 -5.29
N GLU A 172 -24.23 -10.70 -4.81
CA GLU A 172 -25.12 -9.90 -5.67
C GLU A 172 -24.36 -8.88 -6.53
N GLU A 173 -23.08 -8.66 -6.23
CA GLU A 173 -22.19 -7.72 -6.92
C GLU A 173 -21.07 -8.46 -7.69
N TRP A 174 -21.27 -9.75 -7.96
CA TRP A 174 -20.40 -10.52 -8.84
C TRP A 174 -20.93 -10.43 -10.27
N GLU A 175 -20.06 -10.18 -11.25
CA GLU A 175 -20.45 -10.21 -12.67
C GLU A 175 -20.50 -11.65 -13.24
N GLY A 176 -19.88 -12.61 -12.56
CA GLY A 176 -19.83 -14.02 -12.97
C GLY A 176 -20.17 -14.99 -11.84
N GLU A 177 -20.01 -16.29 -12.13
CA GLU A 177 -20.36 -17.37 -11.19
C GLU A 177 -19.36 -17.53 -10.03
N THR A 178 -18.17 -16.92 -10.14
CA THR A 178 -17.09 -17.03 -9.15
C THR A 178 -16.77 -15.68 -8.52
N GLU A 179 -16.23 -15.71 -7.30
CA GLU A 179 -15.84 -14.49 -6.59
C GLU A 179 -14.66 -13.76 -7.25
N ASP A 180 -14.06 -14.30 -8.31
CA ASP A 180 -13.04 -13.63 -9.14
C ASP A 180 -13.53 -12.34 -9.79
N THR A 181 -14.84 -12.23 -9.98
CA THR A 181 -15.49 -11.04 -10.55
C THR A 181 -15.94 -10.03 -9.49
N CYS A 182 -15.65 -10.27 -8.21
CA CYS A 182 -16.00 -9.33 -7.13
C CYS A 182 -15.09 -8.09 -7.18
N TRP A 183 -15.69 -6.90 -7.27
CA TRP A 183 -14.98 -5.61 -7.32
C TRP A 183 -13.98 -5.39 -6.17
N LEU A 184 -14.27 -5.91 -4.97
CA LEU A 184 -13.39 -5.79 -3.80
C LEU A 184 -11.99 -6.37 -4.05
N LYS A 185 -11.85 -7.38 -4.93
CA LYS A 185 -10.56 -7.99 -5.24
C LYS A 185 -9.55 -6.99 -5.78
N GLY A 186 -9.99 -6.07 -6.65
CA GLY A 186 -9.14 -5.02 -7.21
C GLY A 186 -8.53 -4.14 -6.13
N LEU A 187 -9.27 -3.85 -5.05
CA LEU A 187 -8.86 -2.91 -4.00
C LEU A 187 -7.90 -3.51 -2.96
N PHE A 188 -7.77 -4.84 -2.86
CA PHE A 188 -6.77 -5.47 -1.99
C PHE A 188 -5.36 -5.49 -2.62
N HIS A 189 -5.26 -5.19 -3.92
CA HIS A 189 -4.07 -5.48 -4.73
C HIS A 189 -3.18 -4.25 -4.95
N LYS A 190 -2.24 -3.98 -4.04
CA LYS A 190 -1.18 -2.93 -4.19
C LYS A 190 -0.16 -3.14 -5.33
N ASN A 191 -0.33 -4.24 -6.05
CA ASN A 191 0.59 -4.76 -7.03
C ASN A 191 0.35 -4.16 -8.42
N ASP A 192 -0.69 -3.35 -8.55
CA ASP A 192 -0.92 -2.42 -9.65
C ASP A 192 -0.04 -1.15 -9.57
N GLY A 193 0.90 -1.12 -8.62
CA GLY A 193 1.80 0.02 -8.42
C GLY A 193 1.15 1.20 -7.69
N TYR A 194 0.04 0.98 -6.96
CA TYR A 194 -0.78 2.01 -6.31
C TYR A 194 -1.49 2.95 -7.32
N GLN A 195 -1.88 2.41 -8.47
CA GLN A 195 -2.66 3.16 -9.45
C GLN A 195 -4.13 3.29 -9.03
N THR A 196 -4.73 2.18 -8.59
CA THR A 196 -6.09 2.17 -8.06
C THR A 196 -6.14 3.01 -6.78
N PRO A 197 -7.03 4.02 -6.67
CA PRO A 197 -7.08 5.00 -5.57
C PRO A 197 -7.48 4.43 -4.19
N ALA A 198 -7.34 3.12 -3.98
CA ALA A 198 -7.48 2.50 -2.68
C ALA A 198 -6.58 1.26 -2.52
N VAL A 199 -6.12 1.05 -1.28
CA VAL A 199 -5.59 -0.22 -0.80
C VAL A 199 -6.28 -0.61 0.50
N LEU A 200 -6.80 -1.83 0.55
CA LEU A 200 -7.37 -2.39 1.77
C LEU A 200 -6.34 -3.30 2.46
N ASN A 201 -6.12 -3.12 3.76
CA ASN A 201 -5.17 -3.90 4.54
C ASN A 201 -5.81 -4.42 5.85
N PRO A 202 -5.58 -5.69 6.24
CA PRO A 202 -4.75 -6.68 5.56
C PRO A 202 -5.41 -7.27 4.29
N MET A 203 -4.60 -7.92 3.45
CA MET A 203 -5.10 -8.67 2.29
C MET A 203 -6.06 -9.76 2.75
N ARG A 204 -7.24 -9.83 2.12
CA ARG A 204 -8.19 -10.93 2.27
C ARG A 204 -8.27 -11.77 1.00
N THR A 205 -8.43 -13.07 1.15
CA THR A 205 -8.81 -13.98 0.06
C THR A 205 -10.04 -14.74 0.52
N LYS A 206 -11.21 -14.50 -0.10
CA LYS A 206 -12.49 -15.10 0.32
C LYS A 206 -12.85 -14.81 1.78
N GLY A 207 -12.52 -13.60 2.25
CA GLY A 207 -12.66 -13.20 3.66
C GLY A 207 -11.49 -13.62 4.55
N ASP A 208 -10.70 -14.61 4.16
CA ASP A 208 -9.61 -15.13 5.00
C ASP A 208 -8.39 -14.20 5.02
N ILE A 209 -7.94 -13.89 6.24
CA ILE A 209 -6.67 -13.20 6.48
C ILE A 209 -5.61 -14.25 6.78
N ASN A 210 -4.59 -14.35 5.93
CA ASN A 210 -3.41 -15.18 6.23
C ASN A 210 -2.51 -14.46 7.24
N ILE A 211 -2.78 -14.66 8.54
CA ILE A 211 -2.08 -13.99 9.63
C ILE A 211 -0.58 -14.28 9.66
N ASN A 212 -0.15 -15.47 9.24
CA ASN A 212 1.27 -15.84 9.20
C ASN A 212 2.02 -15.01 8.15
N ARG A 213 1.41 -14.83 6.97
CA ARG A 213 1.93 -13.95 5.94
C ARG A 213 1.93 -12.49 6.39
N GLU A 214 0.85 -12.03 7.01
CA GLU A 214 0.76 -10.65 7.49
C GLU A 214 1.80 -10.34 8.57
N ASN A 215 2.04 -11.27 9.50
CA ASN A 215 3.09 -11.14 10.52
C ASN A 215 4.49 -11.03 9.90
N GLY A 216 4.78 -11.81 8.86
CA GLY A 216 6.05 -11.71 8.12
C GLY A 216 6.20 -10.34 7.46
N LEU A 217 5.17 -9.90 6.74
CA LEU A 217 5.16 -8.58 6.08
C LEU A 217 5.29 -7.44 7.09
N ALA A 218 4.58 -7.50 8.22
CA ALA A 218 4.61 -6.45 9.22
C ALA A 218 5.99 -6.32 9.90
N LYS A 219 6.71 -7.42 10.11
CA LYS A 219 8.11 -7.40 10.57
C LYS A 219 9.05 -6.75 9.55
N ASP A 220 8.94 -7.11 8.27
CA ASP A 220 9.75 -6.49 7.21
C ASP A 220 9.49 -4.98 7.15
N ARG A 221 8.22 -4.57 7.24
CA ARG A 221 7.83 -3.15 7.30
C ARG A 221 8.41 -2.46 8.52
N LEU A 222 8.37 -3.10 9.70
CA LEU A 222 8.93 -2.56 10.94
C LEU A 222 10.46 -2.39 10.87
N ILE A 223 11.20 -3.39 10.37
CA ILE A 223 12.66 -3.29 10.18
C ILE A 223 13.01 -2.10 9.28
N SER A 224 12.21 -1.85 8.24
CA SER A 224 12.39 -0.70 7.36
C SER A 224 12.13 0.67 8.01
N LEU A 225 11.72 0.70 9.27
CA LEU A 225 11.47 1.92 10.04
C LEU A 225 12.47 2.13 11.18
N PHE A 226 13.35 1.18 11.47
CA PHE A 226 14.32 1.26 12.58
C PHE A 226 15.34 2.40 12.43
N PHE A 227 15.64 2.81 11.21
CA PHE A 227 16.51 3.95 10.94
C PHE A 227 15.84 4.87 9.92
N ASN A 228 16.23 6.15 9.95
CA ASN A 228 15.89 7.09 8.89
C ASN A 228 16.98 7.12 7.81
N ASP A 229 16.75 7.86 6.73
CA ASP A 229 17.72 7.98 5.63
C ASP A 229 19.02 8.71 6.03
N ASP A 230 19.04 9.39 7.18
CA ASP A 230 20.26 9.96 7.77
C ASP A 230 21.00 8.97 8.68
N LYS A 231 20.62 7.68 8.67
CA LYS A 231 21.17 6.57 9.47
C LYS A 231 21.02 6.74 10.98
N ASN A 232 20.13 7.63 11.40
CA ASN A 232 19.84 7.82 12.80
C ASN A 232 18.80 6.80 13.25
N LYS A 233 19.07 6.17 14.39
CA LYS A 233 18.15 5.24 15.06
C LYS A 233 16.81 5.94 15.30
N ASN A 234 15.74 5.37 14.78
CA ASN A 234 14.39 5.90 14.92
C ASN A 234 13.75 5.36 16.20
N LYS A 235 13.85 6.14 17.27
CA LYS A 235 13.33 5.75 18.59
C LYS A 235 11.84 5.38 18.59
N ASN A 236 11.02 5.92 17.68
CA ASN A 236 9.61 5.55 17.59
C ASN A 236 9.37 4.08 17.23
N PHE A 237 10.36 3.40 16.63
CA PHE A 237 10.27 1.99 16.23
C PHE A 237 11.34 1.10 16.87
N THR A 238 12.38 1.68 17.45
CA THR A 238 13.35 0.92 18.24
C THR A 238 13.03 0.91 19.72
N ASP A 239 12.30 1.90 20.25
CA ASP A 239 11.82 1.90 21.62
C ASP A 239 10.35 1.48 21.55
N ILE A 240 10.15 0.17 21.64
CA ILE A 240 8.83 -0.45 21.55
C ILE A 240 8.11 -0.17 22.85
N ASN A 241 7.34 0.92 22.87
CA ASN A 241 6.62 1.47 24.03
C ASN A 241 7.52 1.79 25.25
N GLU A 242 6.91 1.97 26.42
CA GLU A 242 7.61 2.30 27.66
C GLU A 242 8.46 1.13 28.18
N ASN A 243 8.14 -0.11 27.81
CA ASN A 243 8.68 -1.33 28.40
C ASN A 243 9.83 -1.95 27.62
N TYR A 244 9.82 -1.85 26.29
CA TYR A 244 10.71 -2.65 25.45
C TYR A 244 11.60 -1.79 24.53
N THR A 245 12.73 -2.37 24.14
CA THR A 245 13.63 -1.80 23.12
C THR A 245 14.11 -2.91 22.19
N VAL A 246 14.34 -2.58 20.92
CA VAL A 246 14.92 -3.51 19.97
C VAL A 246 16.40 -3.69 20.31
N HIS A 247 16.77 -4.92 20.64
CA HIS A 247 18.12 -5.29 21.01
C HIS A 247 18.94 -5.73 19.79
N SER A 248 18.43 -6.70 19.03
CA SER A 248 19.18 -7.29 17.92
C SER A 248 18.31 -7.86 16.81
N LEU A 249 18.92 -8.01 15.64
CA LEU A 249 18.40 -8.70 14.46
C LEU A 249 19.14 -10.03 14.30
N ASN A 250 18.43 -11.14 14.46
CA ASN A 250 18.96 -12.46 14.15
C ASN A 250 18.65 -12.81 12.69
N ILE A 251 19.70 -12.80 11.85
CA ILE A 251 19.61 -13.01 10.41
C ILE A 251 20.06 -14.44 10.08
N THR A 252 19.26 -15.15 9.30
CA THR A 252 19.55 -16.51 8.82
C THR A 252 19.29 -16.63 7.33
N LEU A 253 20.15 -17.33 6.58
CA LEU A 253 19.95 -17.59 5.15
C LEU A 253 18.73 -18.49 4.91
N ASP A 254 17.92 -18.16 3.90
CA ASP A 254 16.72 -18.90 3.47
C ASP A 254 16.84 -19.32 2.01
N LYS A 255 17.92 -20.04 1.71
CA LYS A 255 18.27 -20.53 0.37
C LYS A 255 17.15 -21.36 -0.25
N ASP A 256 16.61 -22.33 0.50
CA ASP A 256 15.57 -23.24 0.01
C ASP A 256 14.32 -22.49 -0.48
N SER A 257 13.94 -21.38 0.19
CA SER A 257 12.81 -20.57 -0.26
C SER A 257 13.10 -19.88 -1.60
N VAL A 258 14.32 -19.39 -1.79
CA VAL A 258 14.73 -18.72 -3.03
C VAL A 258 14.75 -19.72 -4.19
N GLU A 259 15.36 -20.89 -3.99
CA GLU A 259 15.41 -21.95 -5.00
C GLU A 259 14.01 -22.44 -5.36
N LYS A 260 13.16 -22.67 -4.36
CA LYS A 260 11.76 -23.05 -4.58
C LYS A 260 11.01 -22.03 -5.43
N LYS A 261 11.10 -20.74 -5.09
CA LYS A 261 10.44 -19.64 -5.83
C LYS A 261 10.92 -19.54 -7.28
N TYR A 262 12.21 -19.66 -7.51
CA TYR A 262 12.76 -19.67 -8.87
C TYR A 262 12.23 -20.87 -9.66
N ASN A 263 12.31 -22.07 -9.08
CA ASN A 263 11.85 -23.29 -9.71
C ASN A 263 10.35 -23.26 -10.04
N GLU A 264 9.51 -22.74 -9.13
CA GLU A 264 8.07 -22.59 -9.35
C GLU A 264 7.76 -21.75 -10.59
N ILE A 265 8.42 -20.59 -10.75
CA ILE A 265 8.24 -19.74 -11.94
C ILE A 265 8.70 -20.44 -13.22
N ILE A 266 9.84 -21.13 -13.18
CA ILE A 266 10.32 -21.86 -14.36
C ILE A 266 9.35 -23.00 -14.73
N GLN A 267 8.78 -23.70 -13.74
CA GLN A 267 7.80 -24.75 -14.00
C GLN A 267 6.49 -24.19 -14.56
N GLU A 268 6.02 -23.06 -14.04
CA GLU A 268 4.86 -22.34 -14.58
C GLU A 268 5.12 -21.94 -16.04
N TRP A 269 6.29 -21.37 -16.34
CA TRP A 269 6.67 -20.97 -17.68
C TRP A 269 6.73 -22.16 -18.65
N LYS A 270 7.33 -23.28 -18.22
CA LYS A 270 7.35 -24.53 -19.00
C LYS A 270 5.94 -25.05 -19.27
N LYS A 271 5.04 -24.95 -18.30
CA LYS A 271 3.64 -25.42 -18.41
C LYS A 271 2.87 -24.58 -19.43
N GLU A 272 2.94 -23.26 -19.35
CA GLU A 272 2.23 -22.37 -20.28
C GLU A 272 2.79 -22.49 -21.70
N TRP A 273 4.11 -22.53 -21.87
CA TRP A 273 4.73 -22.73 -23.18
C TRP A 273 4.30 -24.03 -23.86
N LYS A 274 4.26 -25.14 -23.11
CA LYS A 274 3.82 -26.44 -23.63
C LYS A 274 2.38 -26.40 -24.14
N LYS A 275 1.51 -25.59 -23.51
CA LYS A 275 0.12 -25.42 -23.97
C LYS A 275 0.06 -24.66 -25.29
N GLU A 276 0.87 -23.61 -25.45
CA GLU A 276 0.81 -22.71 -26.60
C GLU A 276 1.52 -23.29 -27.84
N TYR A 277 2.73 -23.85 -27.68
CA TYR A 277 3.58 -24.25 -28.81
C TYR A 277 3.65 -25.76 -29.05
N LYS A 278 3.11 -26.59 -28.14
CA LYS A 278 3.20 -28.07 -28.16
C LYS A 278 4.63 -28.65 -28.19
N GLU A 279 5.65 -27.81 -28.11
CA GLU A 279 7.07 -28.18 -28.08
C GLU A 279 7.69 -27.89 -26.70
N LYS A 280 8.82 -28.57 -26.39
CA LYS A 280 9.62 -28.29 -25.20
C LYS A 280 10.70 -27.25 -25.54
N TYR A 281 11.05 -26.40 -24.58
CA TYR A 281 12.28 -25.61 -24.66
C TYR A 281 13.51 -26.50 -24.84
N LYS A 282 14.58 -25.96 -25.42
CA LYS A 282 15.93 -26.54 -25.32
C LYS A 282 16.28 -26.72 -23.84
N GLU A 283 16.94 -27.83 -23.49
CA GLU A 283 17.20 -28.19 -22.10
C GLU A 283 17.96 -27.09 -21.33
N ASP A 284 18.80 -26.32 -22.01
CA ASP A 284 19.67 -25.28 -21.45
C ASP A 284 19.10 -23.85 -21.52
N PHE A 285 17.88 -23.66 -22.02
CA PHE A 285 17.31 -22.32 -22.27
C PHE A 285 17.26 -21.45 -21.00
N PHE A 286 16.71 -21.99 -19.91
CA PHE A 286 16.54 -21.25 -18.66
C PHE A 286 17.88 -20.99 -17.97
N ASP A 287 18.87 -21.87 -18.15
CA ASP A 287 20.23 -21.64 -17.65
C ASP A 287 20.90 -20.50 -18.42
N LYS A 288 20.77 -20.48 -19.76
CA LYS A 288 21.25 -19.36 -20.59
C LYS A 288 20.58 -18.04 -20.21
N LEU A 289 19.27 -18.03 -19.99
CA LEU A 289 18.54 -16.84 -19.56
C LEU A 289 19.01 -16.34 -18.19
N LYS A 290 19.16 -17.25 -17.22
CA LYS A 290 19.69 -16.95 -15.89
C LYS A 290 21.07 -16.30 -15.96
N GLU A 291 22.00 -16.89 -16.72
CA GLU A 291 23.35 -16.34 -16.87
C GLU A 291 23.36 -15.01 -17.63
N TYR A 292 22.49 -14.83 -18.62
CA TYR A 292 22.31 -13.56 -19.32
C TYR A 292 21.87 -12.43 -18.37
N ILE A 293 20.82 -12.65 -17.58
CA ILE A 293 20.30 -11.65 -16.64
C ILE A 293 21.36 -11.31 -15.58
N LYS A 294 22.06 -12.31 -15.03
CA LYS A 294 23.17 -12.08 -14.09
C LYS A 294 24.24 -11.19 -14.70
N LYS A 295 24.73 -11.56 -15.89
CA LYS A 295 25.76 -10.81 -16.61
C LYS A 295 25.32 -9.37 -16.84
N LYS A 296 24.07 -9.16 -17.25
CA LYS A 296 23.58 -7.81 -17.51
C LYS A 296 23.54 -6.93 -16.27
N TRP A 297 23.08 -7.47 -15.14
CA TRP A 297 23.13 -6.74 -13.87
C TRP A 297 24.57 -6.46 -13.42
N SER A 298 25.48 -7.42 -13.58
CA SER A 298 26.90 -7.26 -13.28
C SER A 298 27.54 -6.15 -14.12
N GLU A 299 27.25 -6.08 -15.43
CA GLU A 299 27.71 -5.00 -16.32
C GLU A 299 27.19 -3.62 -15.89
N ILE A 300 25.95 -3.52 -15.41
CA ILE A 300 25.32 -2.24 -15.06
C ILE A 300 25.75 -1.73 -13.68
N ARG A 301 25.93 -2.63 -12.71
CA ARG A 301 26.17 -2.28 -11.30
C ARG A 301 27.59 -2.55 -10.81
N ASP A 302 28.41 -3.15 -11.66
CA ASP A 302 29.82 -3.46 -11.42
C ASP A 302 30.01 -4.36 -10.19
N PHE A 303 29.71 -5.65 -10.36
CA PHE A 303 29.94 -6.69 -9.35
C PHE A 303 30.36 -8.03 -9.98
N GLU A 304 31.08 -8.85 -9.23
CA GLU A 304 31.60 -10.13 -9.71
C GLU A 304 30.52 -11.23 -9.79
N LEU A 305 30.58 -12.11 -10.79
CA LEU A 305 29.61 -13.19 -10.94
C LEU A 305 29.97 -14.47 -10.17
N ASN A 306 31.23 -14.59 -9.75
CA ASN A 306 31.75 -15.79 -9.10
C ASN A 306 32.16 -15.43 -7.67
N ASP A 307 31.51 -16.05 -6.69
CA ASP A 307 31.90 -15.97 -5.28
C ASP A 307 31.70 -17.36 -4.65
N ASN A 308 32.63 -17.80 -3.81
CA ASN A 308 32.51 -19.07 -3.10
C ASN A 308 31.49 -18.99 -1.93
N ASN A 309 30.97 -17.80 -1.65
CA ASN A 309 29.98 -17.57 -0.59
C ASN A 309 28.57 -17.99 -1.03
N GLU A 310 27.94 -18.86 -0.24
CA GLU A 310 26.59 -19.36 -0.49
C GLU A 310 25.50 -18.26 -0.45
N GLU A 311 25.63 -17.29 0.47
CA GLU A 311 24.71 -16.13 0.56
C GLU A 311 24.79 -15.29 -0.70
N TYR A 312 25.99 -15.08 -1.24
CA TYR A 312 26.21 -14.34 -2.49
C TYR A 312 25.57 -15.05 -3.69
N ASN A 313 25.81 -16.35 -3.85
CA ASN A 313 25.19 -17.14 -4.92
C ASN A 313 23.65 -17.18 -4.81
N THR A 314 23.13 -17.26 -3.58
CA THR A 314 21.69 -17.17 -3.32
C THR A 314 21.14 -15.79 -3.71
N ALA A 315 21.88 -14.71 -3.43
CA ALA A 315 21.50 -13.35 -3.84
C ALA A 315 21.44 -13.19 -5.36
N LEU A 316 22.42 -13.74 -6.10
CA LEU A 316 22.42 -13.71 -7.55
C LEU A 316 21.21 -14.46 -8.13
N LEU A 317 20.86 -15.64 -7.58
CA LEU A 317 19.67 -16.37 -7.99
C LEU A 317 18.38 -15.57 -7.69
N TYR A 318 18.31 -14.96 -6.51
CA TYR A 318 17.18 -14.11 -6.15
C TYR A 318 17.05 -12.89 -7.07
N LEU A 319 18.16 -12.26 -7.47
CA LEU A 319 18.16 -11.13 -8.40
C LEU A 319 17.55 -11.52 -9.75
N VAL A 320 17.92 -12.69 -10.30
CA VAL A 320 17.32 -13.23 -11.53
C VAL A 320 15.83 -13.49 -11.35
N TYR A 321 15.46 -14.25 -10.31
CA TYR A 321 14.06 -14.53 -9.97
C TYR A 321 13.25 -13.23 -9.89
N LYS A 322 13.76 -12.23 -9.16
CA LYS A 322 13.04 -11.00 -8.90
C LYS A 322 12.87 -10.17 -10.16
N THR A 323 13.89 -10.13 -11.03
CA THR A 323 13.81 -9.49 -12.36
C THR A 323 12.67 -10.07 -13.19
N ILE A 324 12.59 -11.41 -13.29
CA ILE A 324 11.51 -12.11 -14.00
C ILE A 324 10.15 -11.78 -13.36
N THR A 325 10.04 -11.83 -12.03
CA THR A 325 8.75 -11.57 -11.35
C THR A 325 8.25 -10.15 -11.54
N ILE A 326 9.15 -9.16 -11.60
CA ILE A 326 8.78 -7.76 -11.79
C ILE A 326 8.23 -7.59 -13.20
N ALA A 327 8.90 -8.15 -14.20
CA ALA A 327 8.43 -8.11 -15.58
C ALA A 327 7.03 -8.71 -15.74
N GLN A 328 6.80 -9.89 -15.17
CA GLN A 328 5.51 -10.58 -15.28
C GLN A 328 4.37 -9.85 -14.56
N LYS A 329 4.67 -9.22 -13.42
CA LYS A 329 3.67 -8.63 -12.54
C LYS A 329 3.30 -7.20 -12.90
N TYR A 330 4.25 -6.44 -13.41
CA TYR A 330 4.10 -5.01 -13.70
C TYR A 330 4.14 -4.74 -15.21
N ASN A 331 3.65 -5.71 -16.00
CA ASN A 331 3.68 -5.67 -17.45
C ASN A 331 2.85 -4.54 -18.08
N HIS A 332 1.81 -4.08 -17.37
CA HIS A 332 0.97 -2.95 -17.76
C HIS A 332 1.61 -1.59 -17.45
N ILE A 333 2.70 -1.57 -16.68
CA ILE A 333 3.28 -0.36 -16.11
C ILE A 333 4.66 -0.07 -16.68
N LEU A 334 5.47 -1.12 -16.85
CA LEU A 334 6.86 -1.01 -17.29
C LEU A 334 6.95 -1.29 -18.78
N ASN A 335 7.56 -0.37 -19.53
CA ASN A 335 7.53 -0.34 -20.99
C ASN A 335 8.14 -1.60 -21.63
N HIS A 336 9.23 -2.10 -21.06
CA HIS A 336 10.00 -3.21 -21.66
C HIS A 336 9.77 -4.56 -20.96
N SER A 337 8.85 -4.62 -20.01
CA SER A 337 8.58 -5.82 -19.19
C SER A 337 8.10 -7.06 -19.95
N ASN A 338 7.46 -6.86 -21.11
CA ASN A 338 6.90 -7.95 -21.92
C ASN A 338 7.97 -8.95 -22.41
N CYS A 339 9.26 -8.58 -22.39
CA CYS A 339 10.36 -9.46 -22.76
C CYS A 339 10.47 -10.72 -21.89
N LEU A 340 10.04 -10.67 -20.62
CA LEU A 340 10.05 -11.82 -19.69
C LEU A 340 8.64 -12.30 -19.33
N ASN A 341 7.63 -11.88 -20.08
CA ASN A 341 6.26 -12.33 -19.90
C ASN A 341 6.08 -13.74 -20.49
N ILE A 342 5.49 -14.63 -19.68
CA ILE A 342 5.23 -16.03 -20.00
C ILE A 342 4.27 -16.15 -21.20
N LYS A 343 3.30 -15.23 -21.31
CA LYS A 343 2.24 -15.22 -22.32
C LYS A 343 2.62 -14.48 -23.61
N ASN A 344 3.84 -13.94 -23.70
CA ASN A 344 4.26 -13.21 -24.89
C ASN A 344 4.55 -14.20 -26.03
N SER A 345 3.70 -14.17 -27.05
CA SER A 345 3.70 -15.10 -28.18
C SER A 345 4.77 -14.84 -29.25
N LYS A 346 5.58 -13.79 -29.07
CA LYS A 346 6.71 -13.52 -29.96
C LYS A 346 7.78 -14.61 -29.85
N VAL A 347 8.36 -14.97 -31.00
CA VAL A 347 9.52 -15.86 -31.10
C VAL A 347 10.64 -15.33 -30.19
N TRP A 348 11.30 -16.24 -29.47
CA TRP A 348 12.47 -15.86 -28.67
C TRP A 348 13.69 -15.66 -29.57
N ASP A 349 14.05 -14.41 -29.83
CA ASP A 349 15.13 -13.99 -30.72
C ASP A 349 16.11 -13.02 -30.03
N ASN A 350 17.05 -12.46 -30.81
CA ASN A 350 18.02 -11.48 -30.30
C ASN A 350 17.37 -10.16 -29.88
N ASP A 351 16.26 -9.76 -30.51
CA ASP A 351 15.56 -8.52 -30.16
C ASP A 351 14.98 -8.62 -28.75
N ARG A 352 14.50 -9.81 -28.36
CA ARG A 352 14.04 -10.07 -26.98
C ARG A 352 15.14 -9.89 -25.94
N TYR A 353 16.40 -10.22 -26.25
CA TYR A 353 17.54 -9.94 -25.36
C TYR A 353 17.84 -8.44 -25.25
N LEU A 354 17.70 -7.68 -26.35
CA LEU A 354 17.81 -6.21 -26.33
C LEU A 354 16.68 -5.55 -25.52
N GLU A 355 15.46 -6.12 -25.57
CA GLU A 355 14.36 -5.68 -24.70
C GLU A 355 14.66 -5.98 -23.22
N ILE A 356 15.26 -7.14 -22.89
CA ILE A 356 15.71 -7.47 -21.53
C ILE A 356 16.74 -6.44 -21.05
N ASP A 357 17.68 -6.03 -21.90
CA ASP A 357 18.67 -5.00 -21.58
C ASP A 357 18.00 -3.66 -21.24
N SER A 358 17.00 -3.28 -22.03
CA SER A 358 16.24 -2.04 -21.84
C SER A 358 15.38 -2.10 -20.57
N PHE A 359 14.78 -3.25 -20.30
CA PHE A 359 14.00 -3.50 -19.08
C PHE A 359 14.86 -3.45 -17.82
N ILE A 360 16.04 -4.07 -17.83
CA ILE A 360 16.95 -4.01 -16.69
C ILE A 360 17.39 -2.56 -16.43
N LYS A 361 17.69 -1.78 -17.49
CA LYS A 361 17.99 -0.34 -17.35
C LYS A 361 16.81 0.45 -16.78
N GLU A 362 15.59 0.15 -17.22
CA GLU A 362 14.36 0.75 -16.70
C GLU A 362 14.22 0.49 -15.20
N ILE A 363 14.27 -0.78 -14.74
CA ILE A 363 14.22 -1.11 -13.31
C ILE A 363 15.39 -0.49 -12.53
N ASN A 364 16.58 -0.46 -13.13
CA ASN A 364 17.76 0.12 -12.51
C ASN A 364 17.58 1.60 -12.14
N SER A 365 16.80 2.32 -12.96
CA SER A 365 16.45 3.73 -12.76
C SER A 365 15.23 3.94 -11.87
N ASP A 366 14.38 2.92 -11.69
CA ASP A 366 13.18 2.97 -10.85
C ASP A 366 13.57 3.04 -9.36
N LYS A 367 13.22 4.15 -8.70
CA LYS A 367 13.43 4.39 -7.26
C LYS A 367 12.18 4.10 -6.41
N SER A 368 11.12 3.59 -7.03
CA SER A 368 9.86 3.25 -6.38
C SER A 368 9.91 1.88 -5.69
N HIS A 369 8.85 1.60 -4.95
CA HIS A 369 8.66 0.34 -4.24
C HIS A 369 8.74 -0.94 -5.10
N ILE A 370 8.56 -0.84 -6.42
CA ILE A 370 8.73 -1.97 -7.34
C ILE A 370 10.17 -2.50 -7.31
N ALA A 371 11.14 -1.59 -7.30
CA ALA A 371 12.55 -1.92 -7.41
C ALA A 371 13.23 -2.19 -6.06
N PHE A 372 12.63 -1.83 -4.92
CA PHE A 372 13.26 -1.95 -3.58
C PHE A 372 13.90 -3.32 -3.33
N LYS A 373 13.22 -4.42 -3.70
CA LYS A 373 13.77 -5.78 -3.47
C LYS A 373 14.99 -6.07 -4.34
N ILE A 374 15.04 -5.56 -5.57
CA ILE A 374 16.22 -5.65 -6.44
C ILE A 374 17.35 -4.77 -5.88
N ARG A 375 17.03 -3.55 -5.46
CA ARG A 375 17.99 -2.61 -4.86
C ARG A 375 18.60 -3.19 -3.59
N GLN A 376 17.80 -3.77 -2.69
CA GLN A 376 18.26 -4.50 -1.50
C GLN A 376 19.24 -5.62 -1.83
N THR A 377 18.94 -6.42 -2.86
CA THR A 377 19.80 -7.51 -3.30
C THR A 377 21.11 -7.00 -3.91
N ILE A 378 21.07 -5.96 -4.74
CA ILE A 378 22.27 -5.34 -5.32
C ILE A 378 23.12 -4.70 -4.22
N ALA A 379 22.53 -3.99 -3.27
CA ALA A 379 23.23 -3.40 -2.13
C ALA A 379 23.94 -4.47 -1.28
N PHE A 380 23.31 -5.62 -1.07
CA PHE A 380 23.95 -6.76 -0.40
C PHE A 380 25.12 -7.32 -1.22
N ILE A 381 24.92 -7.53 -2.53
CA ILE A 381 25.97 -8.04 -3.44
C ILE A 381 27.20 -7.12 -3.44
N LYS A 382 26.99 -5.80 -3.58
CA LYS A 382 28.08 -4.82 -3.67
C LYS A 382 28.80 -4.60 -2.35
N HIS A 383 28.06 -4.46 -1.25
CA HIS A 383 28.61 -3.98 0.02
C HIS A 383 28.82 -5.08 1.06
N LYS A 384 28.19 -6.25 0.89
CA LYS A 384 28.20 -7.37 1.85
C LYS A 384 27.92 -6.89 3.30
N HIS A 385 27.03 -5.90 3.41
CA HIS A 385 26.75 -5.13 4.62
C HIS A 385 25.97 -5.93 5.70
N THR A 386 25.40 -7.07 5.32
CA THR A 386 24.79 -8.05 6.21
C THR A 386 25.34 -9.45 5.92
N LYS A 387 25.15 -10.39 6.85
CA LYS A 387 25.42 -11.83 6.69
C LYS A 387 24.57 -12.62 7.66
N ALA A 388 24.46 -13.94 7.53
CA ALA A 388 23.73 -14.77 8.48
C ALA A 388 24.44 -14.80 9.85
N LYS A 389 24.02 -13.92 10.76
CA LYS A 389 24.41 -13.89 12.16
C LYS A 389 23.43 -13.02 12.96
N ASN A 390 23.63 -12.97 14.27
CA ASN A 390 22.99 -11.95 15.11
C ASN A 390 23.76 -10.62 14.99
N TYR A 391 23.02 -9.52 14.83
CA TYR A 391 23.53 -8.14 14.90
C TYR A 391 22.80 -7.41 16.02
N THR A 392 23.51 -6.82 16.98
CA THR A 392 22.88 -5.77 17.80
C THR A 392 22.40 -4.63 16.91
N ILE A 393 21.45 -3.83 17.38
CA ILE A 393 20.99 -2.67 16.60
C ILE A 393 22.14 -1.71 16.29
N GLU A 394 23.09 -1.56 17.21
CA GLU A 394 24.27 -0.73 17.03
C GLU A 394 25.28 -1.34 16.06
N GLU A 395 25.47 -2.67 16.08
CA GLU A 395 26.28 -3.38 15.08
C GLU A 395 25.69 -3.28 13.67
N PHE A 396 24.37 -3.43 13.55
CA PHE A 396 23.67 -3.27 12.28
C PHE A 396 23.75 -1.83 11.78
N ALA A 397 23.57 -0.83 12.65
CA ALA A 397 23.75 0.57 12.29
C ALA A 397 25.17 0.84 11.77
N SER A 398 26.18 0.25 12.41
CA SER A 398 27.58 0.39 12.03
C SER A 398 27.86 -0.26 10.68
N SER A 399 27.25 -1.40 10.36
CA SER A 399 27.48 -2.11 9.09
C SER A 399 26.97 -1.36 7.87
N ILE A 400 26.07 -0.38 8.06
CA ILE A 400 25.53 0.48 6.99
C ILE A 400 26.04 1.92 7.07
N LYS A 401 26.86 2.27 8.06
CA LYS A 401 27.24 3.66 8.37
C LYS A 401 28.12 4.32 7.31
N ASP A 402 28.98 3.57 6.65
CA ASP A 402 29.95 4.11 5.69
C ASP A 402 29.50 3.99 4.23
N ILE A 403 28.38 3.31 3.97
CA ILE A 403 27.81 3.15 2.62
C ILE A 403 27.14 4.46 2.20
N ASP A 404 27.49 5.06 1.08
CA ASP A 404 26.91 6.36 0.70
C ASP A 404 25.39 6.26 0.40
N ILE A 405 24.57 6.74 1.34
CA ILE A 405 23.10 6.81 1.26
C ILE A 405 22.63 8.14 0.65
N LYS A 406 23.53 9.09 0.36
CA LYS A 406 23.10 10.42 -0.09
C LYS A 406 23.02 10.57 -1.60
N GLU A 407 23.72 9.73 -2.37
CA GLU A 407 23.68 9.79 -3.84
C GLU A 407 23.02 8.56 -4.51
N GLU A 408 23.25 7.34 -4.02
CA GLU A 408 22.78 6.10 -4.70
C GLU A 408 21.71 5.30 -3.93
N TRP A 409 21.78 5.22 -2.60
CA TRP A 409 21.01 4.27 -1.79
C TRP A 409 20.13 4.93 -0.73
N ASN A 410 19.03 4.31 -0.31
CA ASN A 410 18.24 4.74 0.87
C ASN A 410 18.33 3.68 1.98
N TYR A 411 17.89 4.00 3.22
CA TYR A 411 17.90 2.99 4.31
C TYR A 411 17.08 1.74 3.93
N ILE A 412 15.96 1.91 3.23
CA ILE A 412 15.13 0.80 2.74
C ILE A 412 15.91 -0.17 1.82
N ASP A 413 16.98 0.28 1.18
CA ASP A 413 17.84 -0.55 0.33
C ASP A 413 18.92 -1.30 1.13
N MET A 414 19.15 -0.91 2.39
CA MET A 414 20.20 -1.45 3.27
C MET A 414 19.65 -2.36 4.36
N ILE A 415 18.35 -2.66 4.33
CA ILE A 415 17.77 -3.71 5.19
C ILE A 415 18.25 -5.09 4.73
N PRO A 416 18.21 -6.12 5.59
CA PRO A 416 18.60 -7.47 5.21
C PRO A 416 17.93 -7.91 3.89
N CYS A 417 18.76 -8.40 2.97
CA CYS A 417 18.34 -8.88 1.66
C CYS A 417 17.23 -9.94 1.79
N PRO A 418 16.26 -10.03 0.85
CA PRO A 418 15.15 -10.99 0.93
C PRO A 418 15.54 -12.48 0.87
N ILE A 419 16.82 -12.78 0.67
CA ILE A 419 17.37 -14.14 0.83
C ILE A 419 17.49 -14.54 2.30
N PHE A 420 17.38 -13.58 3.23
CA PHE A 420 17.48 -13.81 4.65
C PHE A 420 16.10 -13.80 5.32
N ARG A 421 15.95 -14.64 6.33
CA ARG A 421 14.91 -14.49 7.37
C ARG A 421 15.51 -13.70 8.53
N THR A 422 14.78 -12.69 8.99
CA THR A 422 15.21 -11.85 10.10
C THR A 422 14.24 -11.97 11.27
N LYS A 423 14.74 -12.35 12.44
CA LYS A 423 14.01 -12.32 13.70
C LYS A 423 14.44 -11.10 14.52
N ILE A 424 13.46 -10.43 15.12
CA ILE A 424 13.69 -9.27 15.99
C ILE A 424 13.76 -9.78 17.44
N LEU A 425 14.84 -9.45 18.14
CA LEU A 425 14.96 -9.67 19.58
C LEU A 425 14.81 -8.34 20.30
N LEU A 426 14.01 -8.36 21.36
CA LEU A 426 13.73 -7.21 22.22
C LEU A 426 14.42 -7.38 23.56
N ASN A 427 14.63 -6.28 24.27
CA ASN A 427 15.01 -6.28 25.66
C ASN A 427 13.98 -5.47 26.47
N GLU A 428 13.61 -5.96 27.66
CA GLU A 428 12.88 -5.14 28.63
C GLU A 428 13.84 -4.07 29.15
N LYS A 429 13.41 -2.81 29.27
CA LYS A 429 14.31 -1.72 29.72
C LYS A 429 14.93 -1.96 31.11
N ASN A 430 14.30 -2.82 31.92
CA ASN A 430 14.74 -3.17 33.28
C ASN A 430 15.43 -4.55 33.38
N LYS A 431 15.59 -5.29 32.28
CA LYS A 431 16.28 -6.58 32.24
C LYS A 431 17.34 -6.56 31.14
N ASN A 432 18.28 -7.50 31.19
CA ASN A 432 19.36 -7.60 30.19
C ASN A 432 19.27 -8.86 29.34
N GLU A 433 18.20 -9.65 29.46
CA GLU A 433 18.03 -10.88 28.70
C GLU A 433 17.16 -10.62 27.46
N PRO A 434 17.72 -10.69 26.24
CA PRO A 434 16.95 -10.49 25.03
C PRO A 434 15.96 -11.62 24.83
N PHE A 435 14.76 -11.28 24.38
CA PHE A 435 13.71 -12.26 24.09
C PHE A 435 13.07 -12.02 22.72
N PRO A 436 12.46 -13.05 22.11
CA PRO A 436 11.87 -12.92 20.78
C PRO A 436 10.67 -11.97 20.75
N TRP A 437 10.53 -11.19 19.67
CA TRP A 437 9.39 -10.32 19.39
C TRP A 437 8.02 -10.96 19.65
N GLU A 438 7.89 -12.27 19.44
CA GLU A 438 6.64 -13.02 19.62
C GLU A 438 6.12 -13.03 21.06
N ARG A 439 6.93 -12.68 22.06
CA ARG A 439 6.51 -12.69 23.47
C ARG A 439 5.78 -11.43 23.94
N ILE A 440 5.76 -10.34 23.15
CA ILE A 440 4.96 -9.15 23.53
C ILE A 440 3.46 -9.43 23.33
N SER A 441 2.61 -8.60 23.93
CA SER A 441 1.16 -8.84 23.90
C SER A 441 0.59 -8.65 22.48
N SER A 442 -0.52 -9.34 22.20
CA SER A 442 -1.21 -9.23 20.91
C SER A 442 -1.69 -7.80 20.61
N GLY A 443 -2.13 -7.06 21.63
CA GLY A 443 -2.51 -5.65 21.48
C GLY A 443 -1.34 -4.76 21.06
N GLU A 444 -0.14 -5.02 21.59
CA GLU A 444 1.09 -4.32 21.19
C GLU A 444 1.53 -4.70 19.78
N HIS A 445 1.48 -6.00 19.42
CA HIS A 445 1.75 -6.46 18.05
C HIS A 445 0.88 -5.71 17.06
N GLN A 446 -0.43 -5.67 17.29
CA GLN A 446 -1.36 -5.04 16.37
C GLN A 446 -1.11 -3.54 16.25
N LEU A 447 -0.89 -2.85 17.37
CA LEU A 447 -0.61 -1.42 17.35
C LEU A 447 0.60 -1.10 16.47
N ILE A 448 1.72 -1.80 16.69
CA ILE A 448 2.98 -1.54 16.00
C ILE A 448 2.89 -1.95 14.53
N TYR A 449 2.29 -3.10 14.24
CA TYR A 449 2.10 -3.58 12.88
C TYR A 449 1.16 -2.69 12.07
N MET A 450 0.11 -2.16 12.69
CA MET A 450 -0.82 -1.26 12.02
C MET A 450 -0.15 0.07 11.68
N VAL A 451 0.55 0.69 12.64
CA VAL A 451 1.32 1.93 12.39
C VAL A 451 2.39 1.69 11.33
N SER A 452 3.16 0.59 11.43
CA SER A 452 4.20 0.28 10.45
C SER A 452 3.64 0.04 9.05
N SER A 453 2.45 -0.59 8.95
CA SER A 453 1.76 -0.79 7.68
C SER A 453 1.32 0.52 7.04
N ILE A 454 0.69 1.41 7.81
CA ILE A 454 0.29 2.74 7.34
C ILE A 454 1.49 3.51 6.79
N LEU A 455 2.57 3.60 7.57
CA LEU A 455 3.78 4.34 7.17
C LEU A 455 4.47 3.70 5.96
N TYR A 456 4.43 2.37 5.85
CA TYR A 456 4.93 1.65 4.69
C TYR A 456 4.14 1.99 3.43
N HIS A 457 2.81 2.03 3.50
CA HIS A 457 1.96 2.42 2.36
C HIS A 457 2.20 3.89 1.96
N ILE A 458 2.26 4.80 2.94
CA ILE A 458 2.61 6.21 2.71
C ILE A 458 3.97 6.34 2.01
N ARG A 459 4.99 5.59 2.47
CA ARG A 459 6.33 5.62 1.87
C ARG A 459 6.32 5.13 0.43
N ASN A 460 5.58 4.06 0.13
CA ASN A 460 5.49 3.52 -1.22
C ASN A 460 4.79 4.50 -2.17
N LEU A 461 3.70 5.14 -1.72
CA LEU A 461 3.04 6.21 -2.47
C LEU A 461 4.01 7.38 -2.73
N ASN A 462 4.77 7.78 -1.70
CA ASN A 462 5.77 8.84 -1.81
C ASN A 462 6.98 8.47 -2.69
N SER A 463 7.13 7.20 -3.08
CA SER A 463 8.22 6.73 -3.95
C SER A 463 7.87 6.73 -5.43
N ILE A 464 6.62 7.03 -5.78
CA ILE A 464 6.13 7.04 -7.16
C ILE A 464 6.64 8.30 -7.86
N ILE A 465 7.27 8.13 -9.02
CA ILE A 465 7.84 9.22 -9.83
C ILE A 465 6.82 9.64 -10.90
N LYS A 466 6.65 10.96 -11.06
CA LYS A 466 5.75 11.58 -12.04
C LYS A 466 5.98 11.07 -13.47
N GLY A 467 4.90 10.72 -14.16
CA GLY A 467 4.89 10.37 -15.59
C GLY A 467 4.93 8.87 -15.91
N GLN A 468 5.17 8.00 -14.92
CA GLN A 468 5.10 6.54 -15.10
C GLN A 468 3.80 5.92 -14.58
N ARG A 469 3.14 6.55 -13.61
CA ARG A 469 1.92 6.08 -12.93
C ARG A 469 1.11 7.26 -12.45
N VAL A 470 -0.13 7.00 -12.02
CA VAL A 470 -0.94 7.99 -11.30
C VAL A 470 -0.23 8.38 -9.99
N GLU A 471 0.03 9.67 -9.83
CA GLU A 471 0.66 10.24 -8.65
C GLU A 471 -0.40 10.91 -7.78
N TYR A 472 -0.71 10.33 -6.62
CA TYR A 472 -1.68 10.89 -5.68
C TYR A 472 -0.98 11.78 -4.65
N LYS A 473 -1.36 13.06 -4.63
CA LYS A 473 -0.82 14.05 -3.68
C LYS A 473 -1.49 14.03 -2.30
N TYR A 474 -2.68 13.45 -2.24
CA TYR A 474 -3.57 13.46 -1.08
C TYR A 474 -3.82 12.02 -0.62
N ILE A 475 -3.74 11.77 0.67
CA ILE A 475 -3.98 10.45 1.25
C ILE A 475 -5.12 10.52 2.28
N CYS A 476 -6.15 9.70 2.09
CA CYS A 476 -7.12 9.37 3.12
C CYS A 476 -6.73 8.05 3.79
N ILE A 477 -6.66 8.03 5.12
CA ILE A 477 -6.42 6.83 5.91
C ILE A 477 -7.69 6.58 6.70
N ILE A 478 -8.39 5.50 6.36
CA ILE A 478 -9.59 5.07 7.07
C ILE A 478 -9.18 3.99 8.06
N LEU A 479 -9.46 4.19 9.34
CA LEU A 479 -9.12 3.27 10.41
C LEU A 479 -10.41 2.70 11.01
N ASP A 480 -10.91 1.64 10.38
CA ASP A 480 -12.19 1.03 10.73
C ASP A 480 -12.00 -0.13 11.71
N GLU A 481 -12.71 -0.08 12.84
CA GLU A 481 -12.69 -1.13 13.88
C GLU A 481 -11.27 -1.45 14.42
N ILE A 482 -10.40 -0.44 14.48
CA ILE A 482 -9.01 -0.60 14.93
C ILE A 482 -8.88 -0.79 16.45
N GLU A 483 -9.92 -0.46 17.21
CA GLU A 483 -9.94 -0.54 18.67
C GLU A 483 -10.13 -1.95 19.23
N LEU A 484 -10.47 -2.94 18.40
CA LEU A 484 -10.86 -4.30 18.80
C LEU A 484 -9.84 -5.03 19.70
N TYR A 485 -8.61 -4.53 19.80
CA TYR A 485 -7.52 -5.12 20.57
C TYR A 485 -6.73 -4.12 21.41
N PHE A 486 -7.18 -2.86 21.49
CA PHE A 486 -6.43 -1.81 22.17
C PHE A 486 -6.84 -1.69 23.63
N HIS A 487 -5.84 -1.75 24.50
CA HIS A 487 -5.96 -1.25 25.87
C HIS A 487 -6.40 0.23 25.83
N PRO A 488 -7.26 0.71 26.75
CA PRO A 488 -7.77 2.10 26.73
C PRO A 488 -6.69 3.17 26.63
N GLU A 489 -5.53 2.95 27.25
CA GLU A 489 -4.41 3.89 27.17
C GLU A 489 -3.79 3.94 25.76
N TYR A 490 -3.70 2.82 25.05
CA TYR A 490 -3.25 2.80 23.66
C TYR A 490 -4.23 3.50 22.73
N GLN A 491 -5.53 3.43 23.00
CA GLN A 491 -6.53 4.20 22.26
C GLN A 491 -6.29 5.70 22.41
N ARG A 492 -5.97 6.18 23.62
CA ARG A 492 -5.69 7.61 23.89
C ARG A 492 -4.45 8.12 23.16
N GLN A 493 -3.38 7.33 23.16
CA GLN A 493 -2.08 7.77 22.61
C GLN A 493 -1.94 7.50 21.11
N PHE A 494 -2.73 6.58 20.56
CA PHE A 494 -2.56 6.08 19.18
C PHE A 494 -2.51 7.19 18.14
N ILE A 495 -3.48 8.12 18.15
CA ILE A 495 -3.54 9.20 17.15
C ILE A 495 -2.33 10.12 17.25
N ASN A 496 -1.94 10.52 18.46
CA ASN A 496 -0.76 11.35 18.66
C ASN A 496 0.52 10.63 18.21
N ASN A 497 0.66 9.34 18.53
CA ASN A 497 1.81 8.52 18.12
C ASN A 497 1.88 8.39 16.59
N LEU A 498 0.74 8.15 15.94
CA LEU A 498 0.65 8.08 14.48
C LEU A 498 1.03 9.41 13.82
N ILE A 499 0.48 10.53 14.30
CA ILE A 499 0.83 11.88 13.83
C ILE A 499 2.34 12.12 13.96
N ASN A 500 2.93 11.79 15.11
CA ASN A 500 4.37 11.97 15.34
C ASN A 500 5.20 11.10 14.41
N CYS A 501 4.79 9.86 14.13
CA CYS A 501 5.47 9.02 13.17
C CYS A 501 5.38 9.59 11.74
N ILE A 502 4.21 10.05 11.32
CA ILE A 502 3.98 10.66 10.00
C ILE A 502 4.81 11.94 9.84
N LYS A 503 4.84 12.82 10.86
CA LYS A 503 5.64 14.07 10.85
C LYS A 503 7.13 13.82 10.64
N ASN A 504 7.63 12.69 11.13
CA ASN A 504 9.03 12.31 11.01
C ASN A 504 9.38 11.69 9.64
N MET A 505 8.40 11.47 8.76
CA MET A 505 8.65 11.03 7.39
C MET A 505 9.08 12.21 6.51
N LYS A 506 10.08 11.98 5.66
CA LYS A 506 10.44 12.93 4.59
C LYS A 506 9.53 12.68 3.38
N PHE A 507 8.70 13.65 3.04
CA PHE A 507 7.86 13.62 1.85
C PHE A 507 8.59 14.31 0.69
N GLN A 508 8.67 13.63 -0.46
CA GLN A 508 9.29 14.16 -1.68
C GLN A 508 8.23 14.54 -2.71
N HIS A 509 7.17 13.73 -2.83
CA HIS A 509 6.16 13.82 -3.90
C HIS A 509 4.73 13.99 -3.38
N ILE A 510 4.44 13.47 -2.18
CA ILE A 510 3.16 13.74 -1.52
C ILE A 510 3.26 15.13 -0.90
N GLU A 511 2.24 15.97 -1.05
CA GLU A 511 2.17 17.27 -0.38
C GLU A 511 1.99 17.15 1.16
N GLY A 512 2.12 15.93 1.69
CA GLY A 512 1.97 15.59 3.10
C GLY A 512 0.55 15.74 3.62
N LYS A 513 -0.44 15.91 2.74
CA LYS A 513 -1.85 16.18 3.09
C LYS A 513 -2.60 14.87 3.38
N ILE A 514 -2.66 14.53 4.65
CA ILE A 514 -3.21 13.26 5.13
C ILE A 514 -4.50 13.53 5.91
N LEU A 515 -5.58 12.87 5.51
CA LEU A 515 -6.82 12.80 6.28
C LEU A 515 -6.85 11.48 7.05
N LEU A 516 -7.01 11.53 8.37
CA LEU A 516 -7.35 10.35 9.17
C LEU A 516 -8.87 10.32 9.37
N GLN A 517 -9.54 9.26 8.94
CA GLN A 517 -10.97 9.06 9.11
C GLN A 517 -11.22 7.86 10.03
N LEU A 518 -11.92 8.10 11.14
CA LEU A 518 -12.11 7.11 12.20
C LEU A 518 -13.62 6.81 12.37
N PRO A 519 -14.12 5.67 11.89
CA PRO A 519 -15.42 5.14 12.31
C PRO A 519 -15.34 4.69 13.76
N ILE A 520 -15.85 5.49 14.70
CA ILE A 520 -15.58 5.34 16.13
C ILE A 520 -16.76 4.72 16.90
N ARG A 521 -16.43 3.91 17.92
CA ARG A 521 -17.29 3.47 19.03
C ARG A 521 -17.10 4.31 20.32
N HIS A 522 -18.00 4.14 21.28
CA HIS A 522 -18.12 4.91 22.54
C HIS A 522 -16.84 5.21 23.37
N LEU A 523 -15.71 4.51 23.20
CA LEU A 523 -14.50 4.74 24.02
C LEU A 523 -13.61 5.88 23.48
N PHE A 524 -13.44 5.99 22.15
CA PHE A 524 -12.74 7.14 21.53
C PHE A 524 -13.58 8.43 21.52
N TYR A 525 -14.89 8.30 21.74
CA TYR A 525 -15.84 9.41 21.85
C TYR A 525 -15.45 10.43 22.94
N LEU A 526 -14.84 9.98 24.04
CA LEU A 526 -14.38 10.88 25.12
C LEU A 526 -13.17 11.74 24.72
N ILE A 527 -12.37 11.30 23.75
CA ILE A 527 -11.15 12.01 23.31
C ILE A 527 -11.48 13.14 22.32
N PHE A 528 -12.58 13.01 21.60
CA PHE A 528 -12.98 13.91 20.51
C PHE A 528 -14.26 14.70 20.83
N GLN A 529 -14.58 14.91 22.11
CA GLN A 529 -15.78 15.62 22.57
C GLN A 529 -15.99 17.02 21.95
N ASN A 530 -14.94 17.63 21.39
CA ASN A 530 -15.01 18.94 20.73
C ASN A 530 -15.05 18.87 19.17
N VAL A 531 -15.17 17.68 18.54
CA VAL A 531 -14.97 17.49 17.09
C VAL A 531 -16.04 16.59 16.40
N MET A 532 -16.99 15.99 17.12
CA MET A 532 -17.78 14.85 16.62
C MET A 532 -19.27 15.12 16.26
N PHE A 533 -19.78 14.37 15.27
CA PHE A 533 -21.20 14.29 14.87
C PHE A 533 -21.96 13.21 15.66
N PHE A 534 -23.30 13.26 15.66
CA PHE A 534 -24.19 12.19 16.15
C PHE A 534 -25.04 11.67 14.97
N PHE A 535 -24.93 10.38 14.62
CA PHE A 535 -25.91 9.68 13.76
C PHE A 535 -27.14 9.23 14.53
#